data_AF-A0A064CC29-F1
#
_entry.id   AF-A0A064CC29-F1
#
_cell.length_a   1.000
_cell.length_b   1.000
_cell.length_c   1.000
_cell.angle_alpha   90.00
_cell.angle_beta   90.00
_cell.angle_gamma   90.00
#
_symmetry.space_group_name_H-M   'P 1'
#
loop_
_entity.id
_entity.type
_entity.pdbx_description
1 polymer ?
#
loop_
_entity_poly.entity_id
_entity_poly.type
_entity_poly.pdbx_seq_one_letter_code
_entity_poly.pdbx_strand_id
1 'polypeptide(L)'
;MPSTSDPWQWWWNHARRSARAFLAGQDPPAIAIFGPVLGDEEQGLLEADVTLSFLYGCDGTYARSDYFVVGRPAVMVGALAVSAAINRRRKVAARRDAQPRWRDHQNIHVWSTTDRLIWDGGSGLESLWYGDVAGFYPELDSWTLTLATNAGHPPVRVQGPAVPLLSLWTATAVLGQRWWQDPRLATLLR
;
A
#
# COMPACT_ATOMS: atom_id res chain seq x y z
N MET A 1 -0.58 21.63 33.00
CA MET A 1 -0.27 21.24 31.61
C MET A 1 -1.40 20.34 31.12
N PRO A 2 -2.02 20.60 29.97
CA PRO A 2 -3.06 19.72 29.47
C PRO A 2 -2.42 18.36 29.16
N SER A 3 -3.07 17.27 29.59
CA SER A 3 -2.58 15.91 29.38
C SER A 3 -2.38 15.65 27.90
N THR A 4 -1.17 15.27 27.50
CA THR A 4 -0.90 14.65 26.20
C THR A 4 -1.81 13.43 26.08
N SER A 5 -2.94 13.59 25.39
CA SER A 5 -3.81 12.48 25.04
C SER A 5 -2.97 11.46 24.28
N ASP A 6 -3.03 10.19 24.68
CA ASP A 6 -2.42 9.08 23.94
C ASP A 6 -2.75 9.22 22.44
N PRO A 7 -1.74 9.39 21.57
CA PRO A 7 -1.96 9.60 20.14
C PRO A 7 -2.85 8.52 19.53
N TRP A 8 -2.70 7.26 19.95
CA TRP A 8 -3.52 6.15 19.47
C TRP A 8 -5.00 6.36 19.82
N GLN A 9 -5.30 6.64 21.09
CA GLN A 9 -6.66 6.93 21.52
C GLN A 9 -7.26 8.16 20.83
N TRP A 10 -6.45 9.20 20.59
CA TRP A 10 -6.89 10.39 19.86
C TRP A 10 -7.32 10.04 18.43
N TRP A 11 -6.48 9.33 17.68
CA TRP A 11 -6.77 8.94 16.30
C TRP A 11 -7.98 8.00 16.21
N TRP A 12 -8.11 7.07 17.15
CA TRP A 12 -9.29 6.20 17.23
C TRP A 12 -10.59 7.00 17.40
N ASN A 13 -10.60 7.92 18.37
CA ASN A 13 -11.76 8.76 18.64
C ASN A 13 -12.04 9.74 17.50
N HIS A 14 -11.00 10.21 16.82
CA HIS A 14 -11.13 11.02 15.63
C HIS A 14 -11.82 10.22 14.51
N ALA A 15 -11.30 9.04 14.16
CA ALA A 15 -11.88 8.18 13.14
C ALA A 15 -13.35 7.81 13.41
N ARG A 16 -13.70 7.47 14.65
CA ARG A 16 -15.10 7.19 15.04
C ARG A 16 -16.02 8.38 14.86
N ARG A 17 -15.58 9.58 15.29
CA ARG A 17 -16.36 10.80 15.11
C ARG A 17 -16.55 11.13 13.63
N SER A 18 -15.48 11.06 12.84
CA SER A 18 -15.52 11.30 11.40
C SER A 18 -16.39 10.28 10.66
N ALA A 19 -16.32 8.99 11.02
CA ALA A 19 -17.15 7.95 10.41
C ALA A 19 -18.64 8.20 10.66
N ARG A 20 -19.03 8.57 11.88
CA ARG A 20 -20.42 8.90 12.21
C ARG A 20 -20.90 10.19 11.54
N ALA A 21 -20.07 11.21 11.51
CA ALA A 21 -20.33 12.47 10.82
C ALA A 21 -20.58 12.23 9.32
N PHE A 22 -19.67 11.51 8.68
CA PHE A 22 -19.78 11.18 7.26
C PHE A 22 -20.99 10.31 6.96
N LEU A 23 -21.30 9.32 7.80
CA LEU A 23 -22.52 8.51 7.67
C LEU A 23 -23.80 9.35 7.80
N ALA A 24 -23.77 10.42 8.60
CA ALA A 24 -24.87 11.36 8.75
C ALA A 24 -24.99 12.36 7.58
N GLY A 25 -24.17 12.22 6.52
CA GLY A 25 -24.18 13.09 5.34
C GLY A 25 -23.40 14.39 5.52
N GLN A 26 -22.53 14.48 6.53
CA GLN A 26 -21.61 15.61 6.64
C GLN A 26 -20.42 15.39 5.72
N ASP A 27 -20.02 16.42 5.00
CA ASP A 27 -18.83 16.37 4.15
C ASP A 27 -17.56 16.12 4.99
N PRO A 28 -16.55 15.41 4.44
CA PRO A 28 -15.26 15.27 5.09
C PRO A 28 -14.65 16.64 5.41
N PRO A 29 -13.95 16.80 6.54
CA PRO A 29 -13.31 18.06 6.87
C PRO A 29 -12.17 18.34 5.89
N ALA A 30 -12.34 19.34 5.03
CA ALA A 30 -11.27 19.86 4.20
C ALA A 30 -10.22 20.54 5.10
N ILE A 31 -8.99 20.05 5.07
CA ILE A 31 -7.85 20.65 5.76
C ILE A 31 -6.90 21.31 4.77
N ALA A 32 -6.27 22.39 5.21
CA ALA A 32 -5.14 22.95 4.48
C ALA A 32 -3.94 22.02 4.65
N ILE A 33 -3.50 21.39 3.57
CA ILE A 33 -2.26 20.61 3.53
C ILE A 33 -1.13 21.43 2.91
N PHE A 34 0.08 21.21 3.39
CA PHE A 34 1.28 21.90 2.90
C PHE A 34 2.26 20.88 2.33
N GLY A 35 2.83 21.16 1.15
CA GLY A 35 3.77 20.27 0.47
C GLY A 35 3.25 19.84 -0.91
N PRO A 36 2.33 18.87 -1.00
CA PRO A 36 1.78 18.44 -2.27
C PRO A 36 0.96 19.51 -2.96
N VAL A 37 1.10 19.57 -4.29
CA VAL A 37 0.19 20.32 -5.16
C VAL A 37 -1.01 19.46 -5.49
N LEU A 38 -2.19 19.96 -5.12
CA LEU A 38 -3.47 19.32 -5.36
C LEU A 38 -4.00 19.64 -6.76
N GLY A 39 -4.72 18.69 -7.35
CA GLY A 39 -5.47 18.90 -8.58
C GLY A 39 -6.65 19.86 -8.39
N ASP A 40 -7.30 20.21 -9.49
CA ASP A 40 -8.52 21.02 -9.45
C ASP A 40 -9.59 20.27 -8.64
N GLU A 41 -10.20 20.95 -7.67
CA GLU A 41 -11.23 20.40 -6.75
C GLU A 41 -10.74 19.30 -5.76
N GLU A 42 -9.48 18.85 -5.85
CA GLU A 42 -8.88 17.90 -4.91
C GLU A 42 -8.71 18.56 -3.53
N GLN A 43 -9.22 17.92 -2.46
CA GLN A 43 -9.15 18.46 -1.10
C GLN A 43 -8.33 17.56 -0.18
N GLY A 44 -7.52 18.17 0.68
CA GLY A 44 -6.83 17.46 1.76
C GLY A 44 -7.81 17.02 2.86
N LEU A 45 -7.68 15.78 3.31
CA LEU A 45 -8.55 15.17 4.35
C LEU A 45 -7.79 14.85 5.64
N LEU A 46 -6.53 14.46 5.53
CA LEU A 46 -5.63 14.28 6.67
C LEU A 46 -4.16 14.40 6.27
N GLU A 47 -3.32 14.64 7.26
CA GLU A 47 -1.87 14.49 7.17
C GLU A 47 -1.37 13.79 8.44
N ALA A 48 -0.39 12.88 8.31
CA ALA A 48 0.13 12.10 9.42
C ALA A 48 1.48 11.45 9.13
N ASP A 49 2.23 11.13 10.19
CA ASP A 49 3.40 10.26 10.07
C ASP A 49 2.99 8.78 10.25
N VAL A 50 3.47 7.93 9.35
CA VAL A 50 3.15 6.49 9.32
C VAL A 50 4.38 5.66 8.92
N THR A 51 4.33 4.36 9.20
CA THR A 51 5.28 3.40 8.63
C THR A 51 4.70 2.82 7.34
N LEU A 52 5.36 3.07 6.21
CA LEU A 52 5.05 2.53 4.89
C LEU A 52 5.92 1.32 4.59
N SER A 53 5.39 0.34 3.88
CA SER A 53 6.14 -0.78 3.31
C SER A 53 5.44 -1.29 2.06
N PHE A 54 6.19 -1.92 1.15
CA PHE A 54 5.66 -2.46 -0.09
C PHE A 54 5.86 -3.96 -0.17
N LEU A 55 4.91 -4.68 -0.78
CA LEU A 55 5.00 -6.12 -0.99
C LEU A 55 5.76 -6.42 -2.28
N TYR A 56 6.92 -7.06 -2.16
CA TYR A 56 7.70 -7.53 -3.30
C TYR A 56 7.72 -9.05 -3.38
N GLY A 57 7.86 -9.59 -4.59
CA GLY A 57 7.96 -11.03 -4.84
C GLY A 57 6.85 -11.61 -5.73
N CYS A 58 6.17 -10.78 -6.52
CA CYS A 58 5.11 -11.20 -7.45
C CYS A 58 5.56 -11.33 -8.92
N ASP A 59 6.86 -11.31 -9.21
CA ASP A 59 7.37 -11.41 -10.58
C ASP A 59 7.48 -12.88 -10.99
N GLY A 60 6.33 -13.56 -11.03
CA GLY A 60 6.17 -14.92 -11.51
C GLY A 60 6.17 -15.05 -13.04
N THR A 61 6.45 -13.98 -13.79
CA THR A 61 6.59 -14.05 -15.26
C THR A 61 7.92 -14.67 -15.63
N TYR A 62 7.91 -15.99 -15.74
CA TYR A 62 8.98 -16.76 -16.39
C TYR A 62 9.01 -16.38 -17.88
N ALA A 63 9.88 -15.45 -18.27
CA ALA A 63 10.27 -15.31 -19.66
C ALA A 63 10.99 -16.62 -20.06
N ARG A 64 10.28 -17.52 -20.74
CA ARG A 64 10.90 -18.67 -21.41
C ARG A 64 11.88 -18.10 -22.42
N SER A 65 13.17 -18.18 -22.14
CA SER A 65 14.19 -17.97 -23.15
C SER A 65 14.20 -19.20 -24.04
N ASP A 66 13.53 -19.12 -25.19
CA ASP A 66 13.69 -20.10 -26.25
C ASP A 66 15.10 -19.94 -26.83
N TYR A 67 16.03 -20.76 -26.35
CA TYR A 67 17.32 -20.92 -27.00
C TYR A 67 17.14 -21.83 -28.21
N PHE A 68 17.06 -21.25 -29.41
CA PHE A 68 17.25 -22.00 -30.64
C PHE A 68 18.76 -22.15 -30.86
N VAL A 69 19.31 -23.34 -30.59
CA VAL A 69 20.74 -23.64 -30.83
C VAL A 69 20.86 -24.64 -31.98
N VAL A 70 21.38 -24.16 -33.11
CA VAL A 70 21.82 -24.97 -34.25
C VAL A 70 23.29 -25.35 -34.04
N GLY A 71 23.61 -26.64 -33.87
CA GLY A 71 25.01 -27.09 -33.73
C GLY A 71 25.21 -28.59 -33.43
N ARG A 72 26.34 -29.15 -33.89
CA ARG A 72 26.66 -30.60 -33.99
C ARG A 72 26.84 -31.34 -32.64
N PRO A 73 26.58 -32.68 -32.57
CA PRO A 73 26.28 -33.40 -31.31
C PRO A 73 27.43 -33.68 -30.32
N ALA A 74 28.70 -33.63 -30.72
CA ALA A 74 29.78 -34.25 -29.92
C ALA A 74 30.38 -33.40 -28.79
N VAL A 75 29.98 -32.14 -28.61
CA VAL A 75 30.55 -31.23 -27.57
C VAL A 75 29.63 -31.11 -26.33
N MET A 76 28.48 -31.79 -26.30
CA MET A 76 27.39 -31.55 -25.33
C MET A 76 27.66 -31.96 -23.86
N VAL A 77 28.60 -32.87 -23.56
CA VAL A 77 28.63 -33.50 -22.21
C VAL A 77 29.36 -32.65 -21.15
N GLY A 78 30.37 -31.85 -21.51
CA GLY A 78 31.14 -31.05 -20.54
C GLY A 78 30.48 -29.73 -20.11
N ALA A 79 29.68 -29.10 -20.99
CA ALA A 79 29.12 -27.76 -20.76
C ALA A 79 27.80 -27.75 -19.94
N LEU A 80 27.10 -28.88 -19.88
CA LEU A 80 25.82 -29.01 -19.16
C LEU A 80 25.99 -29.03 -17.64
N ALA A 81 27.10 -29.57 -17.12
CA ALA A 81 27.35 -29.68 -15.68
C ALA A 81 27.65 -28.33 -15.00
N VAL A 82 28.43 -27.45 -15.66
CA VAL A 82 28.75 -26.11 -15.14
C VAL A 82 27.51 -25.19 -15.18
N SER A 83 26.72 -25.28 -16.25
CA SER A 83 25.49 -24.48 -16.42
C SER A 83 24.40 -24.86 -15.41
N ALA A 84 24.28 -26.15 -15.05
CA ALA A 84 23.29 -26.62 -14.09
C ALA A 84 23.53 -26.09 -12.66
N ALA A 85 24.79 -26.01 -12.21
CA ALA A 85 25.13 -25.48 -10.88
C ALA A 85 24.89 -23.97 -10.78
N ILE A 86 25.23 -23.21 -11.83
CA ILE A 86 24.97 -21.76 -11.90
C ILE A 86 23.47 -21.48 -12.00
N ASN A 87 22.74 -22.24 -12.82
CA ASN A 87 21.28 -22.16 -12.89
C ASN A 87 20.61 -22.54 -11.57
N ARG A 88 21.14 -23.50 -10.82
CA ARG A 88 20.60 -23.87 -9.49
C ARG A 88 20.81 -22.77 -8.46
N ARG A 89 21.98 -22.10 -8.43
CA ARG A 89 22.22 -20.95 -7.54
C ARG A 89 21.34 -19.74 -7.91
N ARG A 90 21.21 -19.42 -9.21
CA ARG A 90 20.29 -18.38 -9.69
C ARG A 90 18.83 -18.72 -9.43
N LYS A 91 18.43 -19.99 -9.54
CA LYS A 91 17.07 -20.47 -9.23
C LYS A 91 16.77 -20.44 -7.73
N VAL A 92 17.76 -20.63 -6.85
CA VAL A 92 17.61 -20.49 -5.39
C VAL A 92 17.58 -19.02 -4.98
N ALA A 93 18.38 -18.16 -5.61
CA ALA A 93 18.29 -16.70 -5.43
C ALA A 93 16.93 -16.17 -5.91
N ALA A 94 16.51 -16.54 -7.12
CA ALA A 94 15.20 -16.21 -7.66
C ALA A 94 14.04 -16.77 -6.81
N ARG A 95 14.17 -17.96 -6.22
CA ARG A 95 13.16 -18.50 -5.27
C ARG A 95 13.14 -17.78 -3.93
N ARG A 96 14.27 -17.22 -3.49
CA ARG A 96 14.36 -16.41 -2.25
C ARG A 96 13.82 -15.00 -2.48
N ASP A 97 14.01 -14.46 -3.68
CA ASP A 97 13.44 -13.18 -4.13
C ASP A 97 11.95 -13.30 -4.51
N ALA A 98 11.49 -14.49 -4.92
CA ALA A 98 10.10 -14.79 -5.24
C ALA A 98 9.23 -15.17 -4.02
N GLN A 99 9.73 -15.04 -2.79
CA GLN A 99 8.87 -15.15 -1.61
C GLN A 99 8.24 -13.79 -1.33
N PRO A 100 6.90 -13.66 -1.38
CA PRO A 100 6.21 -12.43 -1.03
C PRO A 100 6.66 -11.95 0.34
N ARG A 101 7.25 -10.75 0.39
CA ARG A 101 7.71 -10.14 1.64
C ARG A 101 7.50 -8.64 1.59
N TRP A 102 7.11 -8.10 2.74
CA TRP A 102 7.10 -6.65 2.95
C TRP A 102 8.55 -6.17 3.04
N ARG A 103 8.89 -5.14 2.27
CA ARG A 103 10.21 -4.50 2.26
C ARG A 103 10.03 -2.98 2.30
N ASP A 104 11.17 -2.31 2.33
CA ASP A 104 11.28 -0.86 2.23
C ASP A 104 10.43 -0.16 3.30
N HIS A 105 10.58 -0.66 4.52
CA HIS A 105 9.96 -0.09 5.71
C HIS A 105 10.53 1.30 5.98
N GLN A 106 9.70 2.31 5.82
CA GLN A 106 10.08 3.71 5.95
C GLN A 106 9.07 4.45 6.82
N ASN A 107 9.56 5.31 7.71
CA ASN A 107 8.71 6.29 8.39
C ASN A 107 8.61 7.51 7.49
N ILE A 108 7.40 7.79 7.04
CA ILE A 108 7.09 8.80 6.04
C ILE A 108 5.97 9.71 6.54
N HIS A 109 5.92 10.90 5.97
CA HIS A 109 4.74 11.74 6.07
C HIS A 109 3.78 11.42 4.93
N VAL A 110 2.52 11.17 5.25
CA VAL A 110 1.45 10.84 4.30
C VAL A 110 0.34 11.89 4.36
N TRP A 111 -0.13 12.30 3.19
CA TRP A 111 -1.33 13.09 3.00
C TRP A 111 -2.41 12.22 2.37
N SER A 112 -3.63 12.30 2.89
CA SER A 112 -4.81 11.73 2.26
C SER A 112 -5.63 12.86 1.67
N THR A 113 -6.05 12.70 0.43
CA THR A 113 -6.92 13.66 -0.25
C THR A 113 -8.25 12.99 -0.60
N THR A 114 -9.12 13.69 -1.30
CA THR A 114 -10.32 13.09 -1.91
C THR A 114 -10.00 12.07 -3.01
N ASP A 115 -8.79 12.13 -3.59
CA ASP A 115 -8.46 11.46 -4.86
C ASP A 115 -7.34 10.42 -4.71
N ARG A 116 -6.44 10.62 -3.77
CA ARG A 116 -5.21 9.82 -3.63
C ARG A 116 -4.60 9.88 -2.24
N LEU A 117 -3.74 8.91 -1.98
CA LEU A 117 -2.71 9.03 -0.95
C LEU A 117 -1.45 9.59 -1.58
N ILE A 118 -0.79 10.52 -0.88
CA ILE A 118 0.47 11.13 -1.29
C ILE A 118 1.47 10.92 -0.16
N TRP A 119 2.71 10.58 -0.46
CA TRP A 119 3.78 10.49 0.54
C TRP A 119 5.13 10.95 -0.01
N ASP A 120 6.08 11.19 0.89
CA ASP A 120 7.48 11.42 0.52
C ASP A 120 8.19 10.07 0.22
N GLY A 121 8.53 9.85 -1.05
CA GLY A 121 9.27 8.68 -1.54
C GLY A 121 10.79 8.84 -1.51
N GLY A 122 11.32 9.85 -0.83
CA GLY A 122 12.75 10.12 -0.66
C GLY A 122 13.45 10.76 -1.87
N SER A 123 12.89 10.63 -3.08
CA SER A 123 13.33 11.35 -4.29
C SER A 123 12.34 12.43 -4.73
N GLY A 124 11.21 12.54 -4.03
CA GLY A 124 10.09 13.40 -4.36
C GLY A 124 8.79 12.83 -3.80
N LEU A 125 7.69 13.50 -4.09
CA LEU A 125 6.37 13.02 -3.70
C LEU A 125 5.90 11.91 -4.64
N GLU A 126 5.40 10.84 -4.05
CA GLU A 126 4.74 9.73 -4.74
C GLU A 126 3.23 9.77 -4.46
N SER A 127 2.44 9.20 -5.37
CA SER A 127 0.98 9.16 -5.24
C SER A 127 0.42 7.79 -5.55
N LEU A 128 -0.52 7.32 -4.73
CA LEU A 128 -1.42 6.21 -5.03
C LEU A 128 -2.82 6.78 -5.23
N TRP A 129 -3.28 6.80 -6.48
CA TRP A 129 -4.66 7.17 -6.81
C TRP A 129 -5.63 6.12 -6.32
N TYR A 130 -6.77 6.53 -5.76
CA TYR A 130 -7.78 5.57 -5.29
C TYR A 130 -8.35 4.73 -6.44
N GLY A 131 -8.35 5.26 -7.67
CA GLY A 131 -8.70 4.51 -8.88
C GLY A 131 -7.74 3.35 -9.21
N ASP A 132 -6.52 3.38 -8.68
CA ASP A 132 -5.51 2.31 -8.87
C ASP A 132 -5.56 1.23 -7.78
N VAL A 133 -6.45 1.36 -6.79
CA VAL A 133 -6.64 0.38 -5.72
C VAL A 133 -7.49 -0.79 -6.23
N ALA A 134 -6.87 -1.95 -6.36
CA ALA A 134 -7.52 -3.20 -6.74
C ALA A 134 -8.06 -4.00 -5.54
N GLY A 135 -7.56 -3.72 -4.33
CA GLY A 135 -8.00 -4.39 -3.12
C GLY A 135 -7.75 -3.55 -1.87
N PHE A 136 -8.69 -3.59 -0.96
CA PHE A 136 -8.69 -2.80 0.28
C PHE A 136 -8.80 -3.74 1.47
N TYR A 137 -7.81 -3.71 2.37
CA TYR A 137 -7.69 -4.61 3.53
C TYR A 137 -7.31 -3.82 4.79
N PRO A 138 -8.30 -3.17 5.46
CA PRO A 138 -8.08 -2.55 6.75
C PRO A 138 -8.09 -3.60 7.86
N GLU A 139 -7.12 -3.48 8.75
CA GLU A 139 -7.00 -4.26 9.98
C GLU A 139 -6.89 -3.28 11.14
N LEU A 140 -8.05 -2.80 11.61
CA LEU A 140 -8.11 -1.70 12.59
C LEU A 140 -7.53 -2.09 13.95
N ASP A 141 -7.65 -3.36 14.36
CA ASP A 141 -7.11 -3.86 15.64
C ASP A 141 -5.58 -3.89 15.65
N SER A 142 -4.96 -4.13 14.48
CA SER A 142 -3.51 -4.16 14.29
C SER A 142 -2.95 -2.84 13.75
N TRP A 143 -3.79 -1.81 13.62
CA TRP A 143 -3.44 -0.49 13.09
C TRP A 143 -2.69 -0.58 11.76
N THR A 144 -3.17 -1.47 10.88
CA THR A 144 -2.57 -1.74 9.58
C THR A 144 -3.61 -1.55 8.47
N LEU A 145 -3.23 -0.85 7.41
CA LEU A 145 -4.00 -0.74 6.17
C LEU A 145 -3.17 -1.31 5.04
N THR A 146 -3.68 -2.34 4.37
CA THR A 146 -3.06 -2.90 3.16
C THR A 146 -3.92 -2.59 1.94
N LEU A 147 -3.30 -2.04 0.91
CA LEU A 147 -3.90 -1.72 -0.38
C LEU A 147 -3.23 -2.55 -1.47
N ALA A 148 -3.99 -3.43 -2.10
CA ALA A 148 -3.55 -4.05 -3.35
C ALA A 148 -3.78 -3.06 -4.49
N THR A 149 -2.81 -2.98 -5.39
CA THR A 149 -2.80 -2.04 -6.51
C THR A 149 -2.99 -2.77 -7.84
N ASN A 150 -3.39 -2.05 -8.87
CA ASN A 150 -3.44 -2.56 -10.24
C ASN A 150 -2.06 -3.03 -10.73
N ALA A 151 -2.05 -3.81 -11.81
CA ALA A 151 -0.83 -4.37 -12.37
C ALA A 151 0.22 -3.27 -12.67
N GLY A 152 1.46 -3.49 -12.22
CA GLY A 152 2.58 -2.56 -12.41
C GLY A 152 3.02 -1.83 -11.14
N HIS A 153 2.21 -1.86 -10.07
CA HIS A 153 2.59 -1.29 -8.77
C HIS A 153 2.62 -2.39 -7.69
N PRO A 154 3.55 -2.32 -6.72
CA PRO A 154 3.53 -3.23 -5.59
C PRO A 154 2.35 -2.87 -4.66
N PRO A 155 1.74 -3.86 -3.98
CA PRO A 155 0.82 -3.59 -2.88
C PRO A 155 1.48 -2.74 -1.80
N VAL A 156 0.70 -1.81 -1.25
CA VAL A 156 1.14 -0.84 -0.24
C VAL A 156 0.61 -1.25 1.12
N ARG A 157 1.41 -1.12 2.16
CA ARG A 157 0.99 -1.30 3.54
C ARG A 157 1.42 -0.13 4.40
N VAL A 158 0.44 0.45 5.08
CA VAL A 158 0.59 1.55 6.02
C VAL A 158 0.32 1.03 7.43
N GLN A 159 1.16 1.40 8.39
CA GLN A 159 1.01 1.07 9.80
C GLN A 159 1.17 2.32 10.66
N GLY A 160 0.34 2.45 11.70
CA GLY A 160 0.46 3.56 12.64
C GLY A 160 -0.87 4.07 13.18
N PRO A 161 -0.83 5.06 14.09
CA PRO A 161 -2.01 5.53 14.79
C PRO A 161 -3.03 6.19 13.86
N ALA A 162 -2.62 6.76 12.74
CA ALA A 162 -3.54 7.38 11.77
C ALA A 162 -4.37 6.38 10.95
N VAL A 163 -4.03 5.08 10.99
CA VAL A 163 -4.64 4.06 10.13
C VAL A 163 -6.17 4.00 10.19
N PRO A 164 -6.86 4.13 11.33
CA PRO A 164 -8.32 4.11 11.35
C PRO A 164 -8.95 5.24 10.53
N LEU A 165 -8.37 6.45 10.56
CA LEU A 165 -8.89 7.56 9.76
C LEU A 165 -8.48 7.44 8.28
N LEU A 166 -7.25 7.01 7.99
CA LEU A 166 -6.82 6.67 6.63
C LEU A 166 -7.70 5.59 6.00
N SER A 167 -8.06 4.57 6.77
CA SER A 167 -8.93 3.47 6.34
C SER A 167 -10.34 3.97 6.04
N LEU A 168 -10.87 4.87 6.86
CA LEU A 168 -12.16 5.51 6.60
C LEU A 168 -12.15 6.23 5.25
N TRP A 169 -11.23 7.18 5.05
CA TRP A 169 -11.24 7.99 3.82
C TRP A 169 -10.88 7.21 2.56
N THR A 170 -9.98 6.24 2.68
CA THR A 170 -9.70 5.31 1.58
C THR A 170 -10.95 4.49 1.24
N ALA A 171 -11.71 4.03 2.25
CA ALA A 171 -12.94 3.28 2.01
C ALA A 171 -14.03 4.14 1.37
N THR A 172 -14.19 5.40 1.77
CA THR A 172 -15.16 6.30 1.16
C THR A 172 -14.84 6.58 -0.30
N ALA A 173 -13.56 6.64 -0.66
CA ALA A 173 -13.13 6.82 -2.04
C ALA A 173 -13.24 5.53 -2.88
N VAL A 174 -12.77 4.39 -2.36
CA VAL A 174 -12.67 3.13 -3.12
C VAL A 174 -14.00 2.34 -3.14
N LEU A 175 -14.76 2.35 -2.04
CA LEU A 175 -16.04 1.64 -1.91
C LEU A 175 -17.25 2.56 -2.15
N GLY A 176 -17.04 3.88 -2.20
CA GLY A 176 -18.10 4.86 -2.34
C GLY A 176 -19.15 4.73 -1.23
N GLN A 177 -20.43 4.82 -1.61
CA GLN A 177 -21.57 4.75 -0.69
C GLN A 177 -21.69 3.42 0.08
N ARG A 178 -20.91 2.40 -0.27
CA ARG A 178 -20.95 1.07 0.37
C ARG A 178 -19.95 0.93 1.51
N TRP A 179 -19.12 1.94 1.80
CA TRP A 179 -18.07 1.87 2.81
C TRP A 179 -18.58 1.40 4.18
N TRP A 180 -19.75 1.88 4.62
CA TRP A 180 -20.33 1.57 5.94
C TRP A 180 -20.84 0.13 6.07
N GLN A 181 -20.97 -0.58 4.94
CA GLN A 181 -21.35 -1.99 4.90
C GLN A 181 -20.13 -2.91 5.07
N ASP A 182 -18.90 -2.39 5.00
CA ASP A 182 -17.69 -3.19 5.19
C ASP A 182 -17.58 -3.62 6.66
N PRO A 183 -17.68 -4.92 6.98
CA PRO A 183 -17.65 -5.40 8.35
C PRO A 183 -16.33 -5.08 9.07
N ARG A 184 -15.24 -4.85 8.32
CA ARG A 184 -13.92 -4.49 8.86
C ARG A 184 -13.87 -3.05 9.37
N LEU A 185 -14.82 -2.20 8.97
CA LEU A 185 -14.96 -0.82 9.43
C LEU A 185 -16.07 -0.66 10.48
N ALA A 186 -16.84 -1.71 10.78
CA ALA A 186 -18.00 -1.63 11.66
C ALA A 186 -17.66 -1.12 13.07
N THR A 187 -16.44 -1.35 13.56
CA THR A 187 -15.96 -0.85 14.86
C THR A 187 -15.85 0.67 14.92
N LEU A 188 -15.75 1.37 13.77
CA LEU A 188 -15.76 2.83 13.72
C LEU A 188 -17.15 3.43 13.99
N LEU A 189 -18.21 2.65 13.78
CA LEU A 189 -19.60 3.10 13.92
C LEU A 189 -20.23 2.70 15.26
N ARG A 190 -19.74 1.62 15.88
CA ARG A 190 -20.04 1.30 17.30
C ARG A 190 -19.53 2.40 18.19
#